data_AF-G0QJE5-F1
#
_entry.id   AF-G0QJE5-F1
#
_cell.length_a   1.000
_cell.length_b   1.000
_cell.length_c   1.000
_cell.angle_alpha   90.00
_cell.angle_beta   90.00
_cell.angle_gamma   90.00
#
_symmetry.space_group_name_H-M   'P 1'
#
loop_
_entity.id
_entity.type
_entity.pdbx_description
1 polymer ?
#
loop_
_entity_poly.entity_id
_entity_poly.type
_entity_poly.pdbx_seq_one_letter_code
_entity_poly.pdbx_strand_id
1 'polypeptide(L)'
;MLSPALAVEKGIPVYRTEQNNGEFIFTFPKAYHAGFSHGFNCGEAVNLVTFEWIKYFWEAANYYKSIKHPKKNFYKSVSFPIEWLLIQAVYTLDISFYDEQYIKKLKNEFENILKNESQKLKAIYDRYGKNNLNIYHFQNKQEKYDKHVCYKCGYYTYLSYLFCNTCIKKCCISHLKPCQCFQKPQLYIRFTEEDQIEQKNIIDKYIKKKSK
;
A
#
# COMPACT_ATOMS: atom_id res chain seq x y z
N MET A 1 -3.33 -29.14 -6.91
CA MET A 1 -4.00 -28.38 -7.98
C MET A 1 -5.47 -28.75 -7.99
N LEU A 2 -6.37 -27.78 -8.19
CA LEU A 2 -7.80 -28.05 -8.43
C LEU A 2 -7.99 -28.42 -9.91
N SER A 3 -8.83 -29.41 -10.21
CA SER A 3 -9.16 -29.73 -11.60
C SER A 3 -9.88 -28.54 -12.26
N PRO A 4 -9.45 -28.08 -13.45
CA PRO A 4 -10.17 -27.07 -14.22
C PRO A 4 -11.63 -27.46 -14.49
N ALA A 5 -11.89 -28.76 -14.71
CA ALA A 5 -13.25 -29.27 -14.96
C ALA A 5 -14.20 -28.96 -13.78
N LEU A 6 -13.70 -29.11 -12.55
CA LEU A 6 -14.50 -28.81 -11.35
C LEU A 6 -14.84 -27.31 -11.25
N ALA A 7 -13.95 -26.41 -11.68
CA ALA A 7 -14.25 -24.98 -11.71
C ALA A 7 -15.34 -24.66 -12.75
N VAL A 8 -15.24 -25.25 -13.95
CA VAL A 8 -16.25 -25.11 -15.01
C VAL A 8 -17.62 -25.65 -14.58
N GLU A 9 -17.67 -26.81 -13.93
CA GLU A 9 -18.90 -27.38 -13.35
C GLU A 9 -19.56 -26.44 -12.33
N LYS A 10 -18.77 -25.61 -11.64
CA LYS A 10 -19.26 -24.58 -10.70
C LYS A 10 -19.56 -23.24 -11.38
N GLY A 11 -19.54 -23.17 -12.71
CA GLY A 11 -19.84 -21.96 -13.49
C GLY A 11 -18.72 -20.92 -13.46
N ILE A 12 -17.50 -21.30 -13.06
CA ILE A 12 -16.35 -20.39 -13.07
C ILE A 12 -15.74 -20.42 -14.47
N PRO A 13 -15.58 -19.27 -15.15
CA PRO A 13 -14.93 -19.22 -16.46
C PRO A 13 -13.48 -19.69 -16.37
N VAL A 14 -13.10 -20.65 -17.22
CA VAL A 14 -11.74 -21.16 -17.32
C VAL A 14 -11.26 -21.08 -18.76
N TYR A 15 -10.07 -20.54 -18.94
CA TYR A 15 -9.38 -20.43 -20.23
C TYR A 15 -8.04 -21.15 -20.14
N ARG A 16 -7.52 -21.62 -21.28
CA ARG A 16 -6.23 -22.29 -21.37
C ARG A 16 -5.48 -21.88 -22.63
N THR A 17 -4.16 -21.94 -22.57
CA THR A 17 -3.28 -21.79 -23.73
C THR A 17 -2.06 -22.68 -23.52
N GLU A 18 -1.43 -23.07 -24.62
CA GLU A 18 -0.06 -23.56 -24.61
C GLU A 18 0.87 -22.36 -24.81
N GLN A 19 2.00 -22.33 -24.10
CA GLN A 19 3.02 -21.30 -24.25
C GLN A 19 4.22 -21.93 -24.94
N ASN A 20 4.52 -21.50 -26.16
CA ASN A 20 5.68 -21.91 -26.93
C ASN A 20 6.89 -21.00 -26.66
N ASN A 21 8.06 -21.44 -27.13
CA ASN A 21 9.29 -20.66 -27.00
C ASN A 21 9.15 -19.30 -27.70
N GLY A 22 9.57 -18.22 -27.01
CA GLY A 22 9.45 -16.84 -27.49
C GLY A 22 8.09 -16.19 -27.22
N GLU A 23 7.11 -16.91 -26.66
CA GLU A 23 5.79 -16.34 -26.35
C GLU A 23 5.73 -15.77 -24.92
N PHE A 24 4.95 -14.69 -24.78
CA PHE A 24 4.68 -14.06 -23.49
C PHE A 24 3.28 -14.41 -22.99
N ILE A 25 3.16 -14.69 -21.69
CA ILE A 25 1.88 -14.85 -21.01
C ILE A 25 1.68 -13.69 -20.03
N PHE A 26 0.62 -12.91 -20.25
CA PHE A 26 0.22 -11.83 -19.33
C PHE A 26 -0.84 -12.32 -18.36
N THR A 27 -0.57 -12.22 -17.05
CA THR A 27 -1.55 -12.48 -16.00
C THR A 27 -2.08 -11.17 -15.43
N PHE A 28 -3.39 -10.95 -15.59
CA PHE A 28 -4.03 -9.72 -15.14
C PHE A 28 -4.33 -9.74 -13.62
N PRO A 29 -4.49 -8.59 -12.97
CA PRO A 29 -4.81 -8.52 -11.54
C PRO A 29 -6.04 -9.38 -11.18
N LYS A 30 -5.93 -10.15 -10.10
CA LYS A 30 -6.97 -11.09 -9.60
C LYS A 30 -7.28 -12.28 -10.52
N ALA A 31 -6.55 -12.47 -11.62
CA ALA A 31 -6.68 -13.67 -12.45
C ALA A 31 -5.94 -14.85 -11.81
N TYR A 32 -6.68 -15.82 -11.29
CA TYR A 32 -6.11 -17.09 -10.85
C TYR A 32 -5.58 -17.85 -12.05
N HIS A 33 -4.38 -18.41 -11.91
CA HIS A 33 -3.73 -19.20 -12.96
C HIS A 33 -3.03 -20.41 -12.33
N ALA A 34 -2.96 -21.49 -13.11
CA ALA A 34 -2.22 -22.70 -12.81
C ALA A 34 -1.79 -23.34 -14.14
N GLY A 35 -0.71 -24.11 -14.13
CA GLY A 35 -0.19 -24.75 -15.33
C GLY A 35 0.82 -25.83 -15.01
N PHE A 36 1.32 -26.49 -16.04
CA PHE A 36 2.39 -27.49 -15.97
C PHE A 36 3.21 -27.42 -17.27
N SER A 37 4.46 -27.90 -17.22
CA SER A 37 5.33 -27.99 -18.39
C SER A 37 5.15 -29.33 -19.09
N HIS A 38 5.04 -29.33 -20.43
CA HIS A 38 5.00 -30.57 -21.23
C HIS A 38 6.34 -31.30 -21.30
N GLY A 39 7.45 -30.64 -20.98
CA GLY A 39 8.80 -31.20 -21.01
C GLY A 39 9.83 -30.25 -20.39
N PHE A 40 11.12 -30.50 -20.65
CA PHE A 40 12.21 -29.63 -20.18
C PHE A 40 12.09 -28.24 -20.84
N ASN A 41 12.04 -27.19 -20.01
CA ASN A 41 11.98 -25.80 -20.46
C ASN A 41 12.65 -24.86 -19.44
N CYS A 42 12.77 -23.60 -19.85
CA CYS A 42 13.18 -22.49 -18.99
C CYS A 42 12.20 -21.33 -19.22
N GLY A 43 11.63 -20.79 -18.14
CA GLY A 43 10.74 -19.63 -18.20
C GLY A 43 11.14 -18.61 -17.14
N GLU A 44 11.01 -17.33 -17.47
CA GLU A 44 11.21 -16.21 -16.56
C GLU A 44 9.89 -15.46 -16.37
N ALA A 45 9.63 -14.98 -15.15
CA ALA A 45 8.43 -14.23 -14.83
C ALA A 45 8.76 -13.04 -13.93
N VAL A 46 8.07 -11.92 -14.17
CA VAL A 46 8.17 -10.70 -13.36
C VAL A 46 6.78 -10.13 -13.10
N ASN A 47 6.59 -9.57 -11.90
CA ASN A 47 5.39 -8.81 -11.59
C ASN A 47 5.57 -7.37 -12.06
N LEU A 48 4.63 -6.88 -12.88
CA LEU A 48 4.60 -5.50 -13.35
C LEU A 48 3.42 -4.76 -12.72
N VAL A 49 3.60 -3.45 -12.52
CA VAL A 49 2.53 -2.57 -12.05
C VAL A 49 2.32 -1.45 -13.06
N THR A 50 1.06 -1.25 -13.45
CA THR A 50 0.63 -0.07 -14.22
C THR A 50 -0.09 0.89 -13.28
N PHE A 51 -0.40 2.10 -13.73
CA PHE A 51 -1.19 3.03 -12.90
C PHE A 51 -2.53 2.40 -12.46
N GLU A 52 -3.17 1.67 -13.37
CA GLU A 52 -4.48 1.06 -13.12
C GLU A 52 -4.42 -0.14 -12.16
N TRP A 53 -3.21 -0.57 -11.77
CA TRP A 53 -3.02 -1.56 -10.71
C TRP A 53 -3.33 -1.00 -9.31
N ILE A 54 -3.20 0.32 -9.11
CA ILE A 54 -3.39 0.98 -7.80
C ILE A 54 -4.77 0.68 -7.21
N LYS A 55 -5.84 0.66 -8.03
CA LYS A 55 -7.19 0.30 -7.56
C LYS A 55 -7.25 -1.12 -6.99
N TYR A 56 -6.58 -2.08 -7.64
CA TYR A 56 -6.54 -3.48 -7.20
C TYR A 56 -5.69 -3.65 -5.95
N PHE A 57 -4.64 -2.84 -5.79
CA PHE A 57 -3.91 -2.75 -4.53
C PHE A 57 -4.85 -2.35 -3.39
N TRP A 58 -5.64 -1.29 -3.56
CA TRP A 58 -6.55 -0.83 -2.50
C TRP A 58 -7.64 -1.86 -2.18
N GLU A 59 -8.21 -2.52 -3.19
CA GLU A 59 -9.12 -3.65 -3.00
C GLU A 59 -8.47 -4.76 -2.16
N ALA A 60 -7.26 -5.19 -2.53
CA ALA A 60 -6.53 -6.23 -1.82
C ALA A 60 -6.19 -5.81 -0.39
N ALA A 61 -5.71 -4.58 -0.19
CA ALA A 61 -5.39 -4.03 1.12
C ALA A 61 -6.61 -4.00 2.04
N ASN A 62 -7.77 -3.58 1.53
CA ASN A 62 -9.01 -3.54 2.30
C ASN A 62 -9.55 -4.93 2.61
N TYR A 63 -9.50 -5.85 1.64
CA TYR A 63 -9.87 -7.25 1.84
C TYR A 63 -8.97 -7.92 2.88
N TYR A 64 -7.65 -7.72 2.81
CA TYR A 64 -6.70 -8.29 3.76
C TYR A 64 -6.89 -7.75 5.18
N LYS A 65 -7.21 -6.45 5.32
CA LYS A 65 -7.57 -5.86 6.63
C LYS A 65 -8.86 -6.43 7.22
N SER A 66 -9.81 -6.88 6.39
CA SER A 66 -11.11 -7.39 6.87
C SER A 66 -11.05 -8.88 7.26
N ILE A 67 -10.10 -9.63 6.71
CA ILE A 67 -9.90 -11.04 7.07
C ILE A 67 -9.29 -11.15 8.47
N LYS A 68 -10.04 -11.77 9.38
CA LYS A 68 -9.48 -12.28 10.64
C LYS A 68 -8.87 -13.64 10.37
N HIS A 69 -7.56 -13.76 10.45
CA HIS A 69 -6.94 -15.08 10.34
C HIS A 69 -7.25 -15.94 11.57
N PRO A 70 -7.48 -17.25 11.37
CA PRO A 70 -7.75 -18.18 12.46
C PRO A 70 -6.54 -18.41 13.37
N LYS A 71 -5.31 -18.19 12.86
CA LYS A 71 -4.09 -18.23 13.68
C LYS A 71 -3.86 -16.87 14.34
N LYS A 72 -3.76 -16.85 15.67
CA LYS A 72 -3.36 -15.65 16.43
C LYS A 72 -2.05 -15.08 15.85
N ASN A 73 -2.01 -13.77 15.63
CA ASN A 73 -0.86 -13.00 15.12
C ASN A 73 -0.43 -13.28 13.66
N PHE A 74 -1.24 -13.99 12.87
CA PHE A 74 -1.01 -14.04 11.42
C PHE A 74 -1.93 -13.03 10.73
N TYR A 75 -1.40 -12.17 9.87
CA TYR A 75 -2.20 -11.28 9.05
C TYR A 75 -1.76 -11.45 7.60
N LYS A 76 -2.69 -11.74 6.69
CA LYS A 76 -2.43 -11.50 5.28
C LYS A 76 -2.26 -9.99 5.13
N SER A 77 -1.16 -9.59 4.53
CA SER A 77 -0.85 -8.20 4.24
C SER A 77 -0.45 -8.08 2.78
N VAL A 78 -0.52 -6.86 2.28
CA VAL A 78 0.14 -6.50 1.02
C VAL A 78 1.65 -6.62 1.18
N SER A 79 2.41 -6.66 0.09
CA SER A 79 3.87 -6.84 0.17
C SER A 79 4.63 -5.57 0.59
N PHE A 80 4.01 -4.40 0.41
CA PHE A 80 4.60 -3.10 0.74
C PHE A 80 3.51 -2.04 0.97
N PRO A 81 3.81 -0.94 1.70
CA PRO A 81 2.93 0.21 1.79
C PRO A 81 2.88 0.99 0.47
N ILE A 82 1.69 1.19 -0.09
CA ILE A 82 1.55 1.99 -1.33
C ILE A 82 1.85 3.47 -1.08
N GLU A 83 1.71 3.93 0.16
CA GLU A 83 2.06 5.27 0.57
C GLU A 83 3.56 5.55 0.32
N TRP A 84 4.42 4.58 0.63
CA TRP A 84 5.85 4.65 0.31
C TRP A 84 6.08 4.68 -1.21
N LEU A 85 5.43 3.78 -1.95
CA LEU A 85 5.60 3.70 -3.41
C LEU A 85 5.21 5.02 -4.10
N LEU A 86 4.07 5.59 -3.74
CA LEU A 86 3.58 6.84 -4.32
C LEU A 86 4.48 8.03 -3.96
N ILE A 87 4.90 8.13 -2.70
CA ILE A 87 5.84 9.18 -2.28
C ILE A 87 7.17 9.04 -3.02
N GLN A 88 7.72 7.83 -3.12
CA GLN A 88 8.96 7.60 -3.84
C GLN A 88 8.80 7.92 -5.32
N ALA A 89 7.68 7.54 -5.93
CA ALA A 89 7.37 7.87 -7.31
C ALA A 89 7.35 9.38 -7.55
N VAL A 90 6.86 10.20 -6.60
CA VAL A 90 6.93 11.67 -6.70
C VAL A 90 8.37 12.18 -6.66
N TYR A 91 9.21 11.64 -5.76
CA TYR A 91 10.61 12.10 -5.62
C TYR A 91 11.52 11.66 -6.76
N THR A 92 11.27 10.49 -7.35
CA THR A 92 12.15 9.91 -8.39
C THR A 92 11.53 9.96 -9.78
N LEU A 93 10.46 10.74 -9.97
CA LEU A 93 9.76 10.81 -11.25
C LEU A 93 10.65 11.39 -12.34
N ASP A 94 10.95 10.60 -13.36
CA ASP A 94 11.50 11.13 -14.61
C ASP A 94 10.36 11.49 -15.55
N ILE A 95 10.04 12.78 -15.61
CA ILE A 95 8.94 13.33 -16.42
C ILE A 95 9.15 13.16 -17.92
N SER A 96 10.36 12.85 -18.40
CA SER A 96 10.60 12.66 -19.84
C SER A 96 9.81 11.46 -20.38
N PHE A 97 9.62 10.41 -19.56
CA PHE A 97 8.96 9.16 -19.94
C PHE A 97 7.44 9.17 -19.83
N TYR A 98 6.85 10.14 -19.11
CA TYR A 98 5.42 10.14 -18.82
C TYR A 98 4.71 11.34 -19.45
N ASP A 99 3.47 11.10 -19.90
CA ASP A 99 2.59 12.16 -20.38
C ASP A 99 1.97 12.96 -19.22
N GLU A 100 1.34 14.09 -19.56
CA GLU A 100 0.71 14.96 -18.57
C GLU A 100 -0.45 14.27 -17.84
N GLN A 101 -1.18 13.37 -18.52
CA GLN A 101 -2.31 12.66 -17.94
C GLN A 101 -1.86 11.70 -16.83
N TYR A 102 -0.76 10.98 -17.04
CA TYR A 102 -0.14 10.10 -16.05
C TYR A 102 0.33 10.89 -14.83
N ILE A 103 1.00 12.02 -15.04
CA ILE A 103 1.47 12.88 -13.95
C ILE A 103 0.28 13.40 -13.12
N LYS A 104 -0.81 13.83 -13.77
CA LYS A 104 -2.05 14.25 -13.09
C LYS A 104 -2.67 13.12 -12.29
N LYS A 105 -2.75 11.91 -12.86
CA LYS A 105 -3.23 10.72 -12.15
C LYS A 105 -2.39 10.42 -10.91
N LEU A 106 -1.05 10.40 -11.04
CA LEU A 106 -0.13 10.21 -9.92
C LEU A 106 -0.30 11.27 -8.84
N LYS A 107 -0.46 12.53 -9.24
CA LYS A 107 -0.72 13.63 -8.32
C LYS A 107 -1.98 13.39 -7.50
N ASN A 108 -3.07 13.00 -8.15
CA ASN A 108 -4.34 12.77 -7.46
C ASN A 108 -4.22 11.63 -6.43
N GLU A 109 -3.59 10.50 -6.78
CA GLU A 109 -3.38 9.40 -5.83
C GLU A 109 -2.48 9.80 -4.67
N PHE A 110 -1.41 10.54 -4.94
CA PHE A 110 -0.52 11.09 -3.92
C PHE A 110 -1.24 12.06 -2.97
N GLU A 111 -2.04 12.99 -3.49
CA GLU A 111 -2.82 13.91 -2.64
C GLU A 111 -3.90 13.17 -1.84
N ASN A 112 -4.50 12.13 -2.41
CA ASN A 112 -5.49 11.30 -1.74
C ASN A 112 -4.91 10.59 -0.50
N ILE A 113 -3.70 10.01 -0.60
CA ILE A 113 -3.08 9.35 0.56
C ILE A 113 -2.79 10.35 1.69
N LEU A 114 -2.31 11.56 1.36
CA LEU A 114 -2.04 12.60 2.34
C LEU A 114 -3.32 13.11 2.99
N LYS A 115 -4.37 13.38 2.19
CA LYS A 115 -5.66 13.83 2.69
C LYS A 115 -6.28 12.80 3.63
N ASN A 116 -6.25 11.53 3.26
CA ASN A 116 -6.75 10.43 4.08
C ASN A 116 -5.98 10.32 5.41
N GLU A 117 -4.66 10.49 5.37
CA GLU A 117 -3.83 10.48 6.57
C GLU A 117 -4.16 11.64 7.51
N SER A 118 -4.26 12.87 6.98
CA SER A 118 -4.63 14.06 7.75
C SER A 118 -6.02 13.92 8.41
N GLN A 119 -6.99 13.34 7.70
CA GLN A 119 -8.31 13.05 8.26
C GLN A 119 -8.25 12.07 9.45
N LYS A 120 -7.44 11.01 9.33
CA LYS A 120 -7.26 10.04 10.43
C LYS A 120 -6.50 10.66 11.61
N LEU A 121 -5.49 11.50 11.35
CA LEU A 121 -4.75 12.21 12.39
C LEU A 121 -5.66 13.18 13.15
N LYS A 122 -6.57 13.88 12.45
CA LYS A 122 -7.59 14.70 13.10
C LYS A 122 -8.42 13.90 14.11
N ALA A 123 -8.87 12.70 13.74
CA ALA A 123 -9.60 11.83 14.66
C ALA A 123 -8.78 11.40 15.90
N ILE A 124 -7.45 11.26 15.77
CA ILE A 124 -6.55 11.01 16.90
C ILE A 124 -6.46 12.25 17.80
N TYR A 125 -6.29 13.44 17.22
CA TYR A 125 -6.23 14.69 17.97
C TYR A 125 -7.54 15.00 18.68
N ASP A 126 -8.68 14.78 18.04
CA ASP A 126 -10.00 14.96 18.64
C ASP A 126 -10.20 14.01 19.84
N ARG A 127 -9.63 12.80 19.77
CA ARG A 127 -9.76 11.79 20.83
C ARG A 127 -8.88 12.06 22.05
N TYR A 128 -7.64 12.50 21.85
CA TYR A 128 -6.65 12.59 22.93
C TYR A 128 -6.24 14.02 23.29
N GLY A 129 -6.50 14.98 22.39
CA GLY A 129 -5.97 16.34 22.42
C GLY A 129 -4.56 16.40 21.84
N LYS A 130 -4.33 17.23 20.82
CA LYS A 130 -3.01 17.39 20.15
C LYS A 130 -1.89 17.72 21.14
N ASN A 131 -2.13 18.65 22.08
CA ASN A 131 -1.16 19.07 23.10
C ASN A 131 -0.94 18.05 24.22
N ASN A 132 -1.82 17.04 24.31
CA ASN A 132 -1.79 16.01 25.35
C ASN A 132 -1.16 14.69 24.88
N LEU A 133 -0.77 14.61 23.60
CA LEU A 133 -0.12 13.47 23.00
C LEU A 133 1.38 13.74 22.88
N ASN A 134 2.19 12.73 23.23
CA ASN A 134 3.60 12.73 22.87
C ASN A 134 3.73 12.38 21.39
N ILE A 135 4.13 13.35 20.58
CA ILE A 135 4.32 13.21 19.14
C ILE A 135 5.81 13.06 18.86
N TYR A 136 6.17 12.03 18.10
CA TYR A 136 7.53 11.74 17.66
C TYR A 136 7.60 11.72 16.14
N HIS A 137 8.75 12.11 15.62
CA HIS A 137 9.04 12.06 14.20
C HIS A 137 10.02 10.94 13.88
N PHE A 138 9.86 10.34 12.70
CA PHE A 138 10.79 9.32 12.25
C PHE A 138 12.15 9.95 11.98
N GLN A 139 13.21 9.36 12.54
CA GLN A 139 14.58 9.82 12.30
C GLN A 139 14.98 9.66 10.83
N ASN A 140 14.63 8.53 10.21
CA ASN A 140 14.85 8.27 8.80
C ASN A 140 13.53 8.29 8.02
N LYS A 141 13.27 9.39 7.33
CA LYS A 141 12.07 9.57 6.50
C LYS A 141 12.10 8.76 5.19
N GLN A 142 13.29 8.41 4.70
CA GLN A 142 13.50 7.72 3.41
C GLN A 142 13.65 6.19 3.54
N GLU A 143 13.44 5.64 4.74
CA GLU A 143 13.60 4.22 4.97
C GLU A 143 12.58 3.38 4.17
N LYS A 144 13.10 2.62 3.20
CA LYS A 144 12.32 1.73 2.31
C LYS A 144 11.62 0.58 3.05
N TYR A 145 12.11 0.21 4.23
CA TYR A 145 11.69 -0.99 4.96
C TYR A 145 11.24 -0.70 6.38
N ASP A 146 10.32 0.25 6.51
CA ASP A 146 9.59 0.40 7.74
C ASP A 146 8.66 -0.82 7.93
N LYS A 147 9.17 -1.88 8.58
CA LYS A 147 8.45 -3.13 8.87
C LYS A 147 7.37 -2.95 9.94
N HIS A 148 7.05 -1.72 10.33
CA HIS A 148 5.97 -1.47 11.28
C HIS A 148 4.63 -1.85 10.65
N VAL A 149 4.05 -2.91 11.21
CA VAL A 149 2.72 -3.41 10.86
C VAL A 149 1.80 -3.22 12.05
N CYS A 150 0.55 -2.90 11.75
CA CYS A 150 -0.48 -2.76 12.75
C CYS A 150 -0.80 -4.11 13.40
N TYR A 151 -0.67 -4.23 14.71
CA TYR A 151 -1.01 -5.49 15.39
C TYR A 151 -2.49 -5.88 15.28
N LYS A 152 -3.39 -4.98 14.86
CA LYS A 152 -4.84 -5.30 14.74
C LYS A 152 -5.24 -5.78 13.35
N CYS A 153 -4.66 -5.20 12.30
CA CYS A 153 -5.05 -5.50 10.92
C CYS A 153 -3.91 -5.94 10.01
N GLY A 154 -2.67 -6.00 10.51
CA GLY A 154 -1.49 -6.38 9.74
C GLY A 154 -1.01 -5.39 8.69
N TYR A 155 -1.77 -4.32 8.41
CA TYR A 155 -1.39 -3.33 7.41
C TYR A 155 -0.17 -2.52 7.87
N TYR A 156 0.68 -2.15 6.91
CA TYR A 156 1.84 -1.29 7.16
C TYR A 156 1.44 0.07 7.71
N THR A 157 2.26 0.62 8.58
CA THR A 157 2.03 1.91 9.24
C THR A 157 3.10 2.91 8.86
N TYR A 158 3.30 3.08 7.55
CA TYR A 158 4.40 3.86 6.98
C TYR A 158 4.33 5.36 7.32
N LEU A 159 3.16 5.99 7.15
CA LEU A 159 2.99 7.43 7.38
C LEU A 159 2.93 7.77 8.86
N SER A 160 2.16 7.00 9.64
CA SER A 160 2.07 7.16 11.08
C SER A 160 1.57 5.92 11.80
N TYR A 161 1.85 5.84 13.11
CA TYR A 161 1.27 4.83 13.99
C TYR A 161 1.12 5.33 15.43
N LEU A 162 0.26 4.61 16.18
CA LEU A 162 0.18 4.73 17.63
C LEU A 162 0.98 3.62 18.29
N PHE A 163 1.71 3.97 19.33
CA PHE A 163 2.47 3.02 20.15
C PHE A 163 2.11 3.17 21.63
N CYS A 164 2.00 2.04 22.33
CA CYS A 164 1.84 2.02 23.77
C CYS A 164 3.08 1.43 24.43
N ASN A 165 3.76 2.22 25.26
CA ASN A 165 4.97 1.79 25.98
C ASN A 165 4.68 0.75 27.07
N THR A 166 3.47 0.71 27.61
CA THR A 166 3.11 -0.26 28.65
C THR A 166 2.84 -1.63 28.05
N CYS A 167 2.06 -1.71 26.97
CA CYS A 167 1.68 -2.98 26.35
C CYS A 167 2.61 -3.40 25.20
N ILE A 168 3.55 -2.54 24.79
CA ILE A 168 4.46 -2.75 23.66
C ILE A 168 3.68 -3.13 22.38
N LYS A 169 2.60 -2.38 22.10
CA LYS A 169 1.71 -2.62 20.93
C LYS A 169 1.72 -1.42 19.99
N LYS A 170 1.89 -1.69 18.69
CA LYS A 170 1.81 -0.72 17.58
C LYS A 170 0.56 -0.93 16.75
N CYS A 171 -0.21 0.12 16.50
CA CYS A 171 -1.36 0.04 15.59
C CYS A 171 -1.40 1.22 14.61
N CYS A 172 -2.01 1.02 13.45
CA CYS A 172 -2.33 2.13 12.56
C CYS A 172 -3.34 3.08 13.23
N ILE A 173 -3.28 4.35 12.84
CA ILE A 173 -4.12 5.41 13.43
C ILE A 173 -5.61 5.21 13.17
N SER A 174 -6.00 4.46 12.13
CA SER A 174 -7.41 4.10 11.88
C SER A 174 -8.07 3.32 13.02
N HIS A 175 -7.29 2.64 13.87
CA HIS A 175 -7.83 1.89 15.01
C HIS A 175 -8.00 2.73 16.28
N LEU A 176 -7.62 4.01 16.24
CA LEU A 176 -7.73 5.01 17.31
C LEU A 176 -7.00 4.72 18.63
N LYS A 177 -6.71 3.46 18.97
CA LYS A 177 -6.00 3.05 20.17
C LYS A 177 -5.22 1.75 19.95
N PRO A 178 -3.97 1.64 20.42
CA PRO A 178 -3.16 0.43 20.26
C PRO A 178 -3.52 -0.66 21.27
N CYS A 179 -4.23 -0.39 22.36
CA CYS A 179 -4.62 -1.41 23.32
C CYS A 179 -5.80 -0.92 24.17
N GLN A 180 -6.13 -1.67 25.21
CA GLN A 180 -7.19 -1.34 26.17
C GLN A 180 -6.66 -0.80 27.50
N CYS A 181 -5.33 -0.67 27.68
CA CYS A 181 -4.80 -0.08 28.91
C CYS A 181 -5.11 1.41 29.01
N PHE A 182 -5.01 1.94 30.23
CA PHE A 182 -5.29 3.36 30.52
C PHE A 182 -4.21 4.33 30.03
N GLN A 183 -3.01 3.83 29.72
CA GLN A 183 -1.90 4.67 29.26
C GLN A 183 -2.23 5.31 27.91
N LYS A 184 -2.02 6.63 27.82
CA LYS A 184 -2.11 7.37 26.56
C LYS A 184 -1.05 6.85 25.57
N PRO A 185 -1.41 6.63 24.29
CA PRO A 185 -0.43 6.21 23.31
C PRO A 185 0.51 7.37 22.94
N GLN A 186 1.69 7.02 22.45
CA GLN A 186 2.57 7.91 21.70
C GLN A 186 2.16 7.87 20.23
N LEU A 187 2.24 9.01 19.54
CA LEU A 187 1.96 9.14 18.12
C LEU A 187 3.28 9.33 17.36
N TYR A 188 3.53 8.51 16.35
CA TYR A 188 4.70 8.62 15.48
C TYR A 188 4.26 9.09 14.10
N ILE A 189 4.87 10.15 13.56
CA ILE A 189 4.53 10.77 12.27
C ILE A 189 5.78 10.88 11.39
N ARG A 190 5.74 10.30 10.19
CA ARG A 190 6.87 10.30 9.26
C ARG A 190 7.08 11.65 8.59
N PHE A 191 6.01 12.24 8.08
CA PHE A 191 6.05 13.51 7.34
C PHE A 191 5.18 14.56 8.02
N THR A 192 5.80 15.68 8.38
CA THR A 192 5.15 16.88 8.91
C THR A 192 4.30 17.57 7.86
N GLU A 193 3.52 18.58 8.26
CA GLU A 193 2.76 19.41 7.32
C GLU A 193 3.69 20.13 6.32
N GLU A 194 4.86 20.59 6.78
CA GLU A 194 5.88 21.22 5.92
C GLU A 194 6.44 20.24 4.88
N ASP A 195 6.79 19.01 5.30
CA ASP A 195 7.25 17.96 4.38
C ASP A 195 6.21 17.67 3.30
N GLN A 196 4.93 17.62 3.67
CA GLN A 196 3.83 17.37 2.74
C GLN A 196 3.64 18.52 1.73
N ILE A 197 3.85 19.76 2.16
CA ILE A 197 3.82 20.93 1.27
C ILE A 197 4.97 20.86 0.26
N GLU A 198 6.18 20.53 0.71
CA GLU A 198 7.34 20.34 -0.17
C GLU A 198 7.07 19.26 -1.23
N GLN A 199 6.55 18.11 -0.81
CA GLN A 199 6.21 17.01 -1.72
C GLN A 199 5.17 17.41 -2.78
N LYS A 200 4.15 18.19 -2.39
CA LYS A 200 3.16 18.72 -3.34
C LYS A 200 3.79 19.68 -4.35
N ASN A 201 4.69 20.55 -3.88
CA ASN A 201 5.38 21.50 -4.76
C ASN A 201 6.25 20.79 -5.81
N ILE A 202 6.86 19.65 -5.47
CA ILE A 202 7.65 18.84 -6.41
C ILE A 202 6.78 18.39 -7.59
N ILE A 203 5.63 17.77 -7.32
CA ILE A 203 4.76 17.27 -8.38
C ILE A 203 4.08 18.38 -9.18
N ASP A 204 3.73 19.51 -8.54
CA ASP A 204 3.18 20.68 -9.24
C ASP A 204 4.19 21.31 -10.21
N LYS A 205 5.49 21.30 -9.87
CA LYS A 205 6.56 21.78 -10.76
C LYS A 205 6.64 20.93 -12.04
N TYR A 206 6.38 19.62 -11.94
CA TYR A 206 6.40 18.71 -13.08
C TYR A 206 5.26 18.99 -14.05
N ILE A 207 4.05 19.25 -13.55
CA ILE A 207 2.90 19.62 -14.38
C ILE A 207 3.20 20.91 -15.14
N LYS A 208 3.71 21.95 -14.45
CA LYS A 208 4.05 23.24 -15.08
C LYS A 208 5.12 23.13 -16.17
N LYS A 209 6.03 22.15 -16.08
CA LYS A 209 7.08 21.93 -17.08
C LYS A 209 6.57 21.26 -18.36
N LYS A 210 5.53 20.42 -18.29
CA LYS A 210 4.96 19.72 -19.46
C LYS A 210 3.92 20.54 -20.20
N SER A 211 3.29 21.51 -19.55
CA SER A 211 2.33 22.43 -20.17
C SER A 211 3.00 23.60 -20.93
N LYS A 212 4.33 23.61 -21.03
CA LYS A 212 5.12 24.54 -21.86
C LYS A 212 5.67 23.81 -23.07
#